data_AF-A0A4S2A7N0-F1
#
_entry.id   AF-A0A4S2A7N0-F1
#
_cell.length_a   1.000
_cell.length_b   1.000
_cell.length_c   1.000
_cell.angle_alpha   90.00
_cell.angle_beta   90.00
_cell.angle_gamma   90.00
#
_symmetry.space_group_name_H-M   'P 1'
#
loop_
_entity.id
_entity.type
_entity.pdbx_description
1 polymer ?
#
loop_
_entity_poly.entity_id
_entity_poly.type
_entity_poly.pdbx_seq_one_letter_code
_entity_poly.pdbx_strand_id
1 'polypeptide(L)'
;MSKKLREDEKGRELYKGETQRKDGSYVYKYIGADGKPKYESSWRLTKADKIPKGKRKVKPLREIEKEIQRDLMDGINSTGAEMTVCRLFQKHTELNPNVRESTKKGREWLLKILQSDKIGNMRIKKVKPSDAKAWAIRMKEKGYSYQTVYNHKRFLKAIFYTAMEDDFIRKNPFNWNLEDVIGNDTESKTALTNEQADKLLSFMQTDKTYRKLYNAFMLLLNTGLRISELCGMGIKDIDFENGYIHVSHQLIFENGAYRIEPPKTKAGVREIPMTEFALKAIKDEMQNRKNAQPVKIDGHSDFIFLNKKGLPMYGVAYATEFSAMIKKYNKSHEEEPLPKISPHTLRHTYCTNMAKNRDLSAADLQIIMGHENITTTLGYYAHGSAKSAKAAIKTWRG
;
A
#
# COMPACT_ATOMS: atom_id res chain seq x y z
N MET A 1 -61.17 19.96 21.21
CA MET A 1 -60.43 21.24 21.14
C MET A 1 -59.59 21.27 19.88
N SER A 2 -59.93 22.14 18.92
CA SER A 2 -59.18 22.32 17.68
C SER A 2 -57.74 22.78 18.02
N LYS A 3 -56.73 21.98 17.66
CA LYS A 3 -55.33 22.41 17.71
C LYS A 3 -55.21 23.59 16.75
N LYS A 4 -55.08 24.82 17.26
CA LYS A 4 -54.69 25.98 16.44
C LYS A 4 -53.48 25.58 15.60
N LEU A 5 -53.68 25.50 14.29
CA LEU A 5 -52.61 25.27 13.33
C LEU A 5 -51.67 26.47 13.45
N ARG A 6 -50.36 26.21 13.57
CA ARG A 6 -49.38 27.29 13.53
C ARG A 6 -49.28 27.72 12.08
N GLU A 7 -49.57 28.98 11.79
CA GLU A 7 -49.52 29.51 10.43
C GLU A 7 -48.37 30.53 10.32
N ASP A 8 -47.84 30.67 9.10
CA ASP A 8 -46.89 31.71 8.76
C ASP A 8 -47.58 33.05 8.48
N GLU A 9 -46.82 34.12 8.28
CA GLU A 9 -47.34 35.47 7.95
C GLU A 9 -48.16 35.52 6.64
N LYS A 10 -48.14 34.46 5.83
CA LYS A 10 -48.91 34.30 4.60
C LYS A 10 -50.09 33.33 4.75
N GLY A 11 -50.43 32.91 5.98
CA GLY A 11 -51.54 32.00 6.28
C GLY A 11 -51.29 30.54 5.90
N ARG A 12 -50.03 30.12 5.72
CA ARG A 12 -49.68 28.73 5.40
C ARG A 12 -49.36 27.95 6.66
N GLU A 13 -49.86 26.71 6.71
CA GLU A 13 -49.60 25.80 7.84
C GLU A 13 -48.10 25.48 7.99
N LEU A 14 -47.61 25.64 9.22
CA LEU A 14 -46.29 25.24 9.70
C LEU A 14 -46.39 23.91 10.43
N TYR A 15 -45.61 22.93 9.97
CA TYR A 15 -45.58 21.58 10.52
C TYR A 15 -44.91 21.53 11.90
N LYS A 16 -45.01 20.38 12.56
CA LYS A 16 -44.41 20.17 13.90
C LYS A 16 -42.89 20.37 13.83
N GLY A 17 -42.40 21.38 14.55
CA GLY A 17 -40.98 21.74 14.59
C GLY A 17 -40.64 22.93 13.70
N GLU A 18 -41.53 23.32 12.78
CA GLU A 18 -41.38 24.53 11.98
C GLU A 18 -41.80 25.78 12.78
N THR A 19 -41.11 26.89 12.55
CA THR A 19 -41.44 28.21 13.10
C THR A 19 -40.92 29.29 12.15
N GLN A 20 -41.68 30.35 11.92
CA GLN A 20 -41.21 31.55 11.23
C GLN A 20 -40.68 32.56 12.26
N ARG A 21 -39.47 33.08 12.03
CA ARG A 21 -38.85 34.14 12.84
C ARG A 21 -39.36 35.52 12.37
N LYS A 22 -39.23 36.52 13.25
CA LYS A 22 -39.57 37.93 12.95
C LYS A 22 -38.81 38.52 11.76
N ASP A 23 -37.65 37.95 11.41
CA ASP A 23 -36.87 38.38 10.24
C ASP A 23 -37.37 37.77 8.92
N GLY A 24 -38.44 36.97 8.95
CA GLY A 24 -39.02 36.29 7.81
C GLY A 24 -38.35 34.96 7.46
N SER A 25 -37.32 34.52 8.20
CA SER A 25 -36.71 33.20 8.01
C SER A 25 -37.51 32.09 8.69
N TYR A 26 -37.53 30.91 8.08
CA TYR A 26 -38.15 29.71 8.63
C TYR A 26 -37.08 28.85 9.32
N VAL A 27 -37.46 28.24 10.43
CA VAL A 27 -36.60 27.34 11.23
C VAL A 27 -37.31 26.04 11.47
N TYR A 28 -36.58 24.94 11.34
CA TYR A 28 -37.02 23.60 11.72
C TYR A 28 -36.20 23.10 12.91
N LYS A 29 -36.88 22.79 14.02
CA LYS A 29 -36.31 22.18 15.22
C LYS A 29 -36.56 20.68 15.22
N TYR A 30 -35.50 19.89 15.38
CA TYR A 30 -35.56 18.43 15.48
C TYR A 30 -34.59 17.90 16.54
N ILE A 31 -34.74 16.62 16.92
CA ILE A 31 -33.78 15.91 17.77
C ILE A 31 -32.86 15.12 16.85
N GLY A 32 -31.54 15.36 16.93
CA GLY A 32 -30.56 14.61 16.14
C GLY A 32 -30.40 13.17 16.62
N ALA A 33 -29.71 12.34 15.82
CA ALA A 33 -29.34 10.98 16.20
C ALA A 33 -28.45 10.91 17.47
N ASP A 34 -27.81 12.03 17.83
CA ASP A 34 -27.05 12.21 19.07
C ASP A 34 -27.92 12.58 20.28
N GLY A 35 -29.25 12.58 20.14
CA GLY A 35 -30.21 12.95 21.18
C GLY A 35 -30.28 14.45 21.49
N LYS A 36 -29.52 15.30 20.77
CA LYS A 36 -29.45 16.74 21.03
C LYS A 36 -30.39 17.53 20.12
N PRO A 37 -30.99 18.64 20.61
CA PRO A 37 -31.82 19.50 19.78
C PRO A 37 -30.96 20.22 18.73
N LYS A 38 -31.37 20.12 17.47
CA LYS A 38 -30.75 20.78 16.32
C LYS A 38 -31.75 21.68 15.61
N TYR A 39 -31.22 22.68 14.92
CA TYR A 39 -31.98 23.72 14.24
C TYR A 39 -31.42 23.93 12.85
N GLU A 40 -32.28 23.85 11.84
CA GLU A 40 -31.95 24.22 10.47
C GLU A 40 -32.84 25.37 10.02
N SER A 41 -32.32 26.24 9.17
CA SER A 41 -33.04 27.44 8.76
C SER A 41 -32.99 27.69 7.26
N SER A 42 -34.05 28.30 6.74
CA SER A 42 -34.14 28.71 5.35
C SER A 42 -34.94 29.99 5.20
N TRP A 43 -34.61 30.77 4.17
CA TRP A 43 -35.34 31.98 3.81
C TRP A 43 -36.63 31.71 3.01
N ARG A 44 -36.95 30.45 2.75
CA ARG A 44 -38.15 30.04 2.01
C ARG A 44 -38.69 28.72 2.53
N LEU A 45 -40.02 28.61 2.61
CA LEU A 45 -40.70 27.40 3.08
C LEU A 45 -40.79 26.33 1.97
N THR A 46 -41.14 26.76 0.75
CA THR A 46 -41.34 25.90 -0.43
C THR A 46 -40.52 26.36 -1.64
N LYS A 47 -40.51 25.58 -2.74
CA LYS A 47 -39.83 25.96 -3.99
C LYS A 47 -40.41 27.21 -4.65
N ALA A 48 -41.71 27.44 -4.47
CA ALA A 48 -42.44 28.55 -5.08
C ALA A 48 -42.10 29.90 -4.42
N ASP A 49 -41.54 29.88 -3.21
CA ASP A 49 -41.15 31.09 -2.50
C ASP A 49 -39.88 31.72 -3.10
N LYS A 50 -39.96 33.04 -3.34
CA LYS A 50 -38.82 33.87 -3.73
C LYS A 50 -37.88 34.05 -2.53
N ILE A 51 -36.58 34.08 -2.82
CA ILE A 51 -35.55 34.37 -1.82
C ILE A 51 -35.46 35.89 -1.62
N PRO A 52 -35.42 36.39 -0.37
CA PRO A 52 -35.27 37.82 -0.11
C PRO A 52 -34.01 38.41 -0.79
N LYS A 53 -34.13 39.65 -1.27
CA LYS A 53 -33.04 40.35 -1.98
C LYS A 53 -31.80 40.43 -1.07
N GLY A 54 -30.64 40.08 -1.62
CA GLY A 54 -29.36 40.07 -0.89
C GLY A 54 -29.05 38.80 -0.08
N LYS A 55 -29.96 37.81 -0.05
CA LYS A 55 -29.70 36.52 0.63
C LYS A 55 -29.18 35.46 -0.36
N ARG A 56 -28.33 34.56 0.15
CA ARG A 56 -27.75 33.45 -0.65
C ARG A 56 -28.83 32.45 -1.08
N LYS A 57 -28.60 31.79 -2.22
CA LYS A 57 -29.48 30.71 -2.69
C LYS A 57 -29.47 29.54 -1.69
N VAL A 58 -30.62 29.24 -1.10
CA VAL A 58 -30.80 28.16 -0.11
C VAL A 58 -31.91 27.21 -0.54
N LYS A 59 -31.86 25.94 -0.08
CA LYS A 59 -32.96 25.00 -0.28
C LYS A 59 -34.20 25.44 0.53
N PRO A 60 -35.43 25.16 0.09
CA PRO A 60 -36.63 25.37 0.90
C PRO A 60 -36.61 24.57 2.19
N LEU A 61 -37.21 25.10 3.26
CA LEU A 61 -37.22 24.44 4.57
C LEU A 61 -37.82 23.03 4.49
N ARG A 62 -38.91 22.83 3.74
CA ARG A 62 -39.54 21.51 3.60
C ARG A 62 -38.70 20.49 2.83
N GLU A 63 -37.78 20.93 1.97
CA GLU A 63 -36.80 19.99 1.38
C GLU A 63 -35.71 19.61 2.39
N ILE A 64 -35.26 20.58 3.19
CA ILE A 64 -34.30 20.35 4.27
C ILE A 64 -34.92 19.40 5.31
N GLU A 65 -36.18 19.59 5.69
CA GLU A 65 -36.91 18.69 6.59
C GLU A 65 -36.96 17.27 6.04
N LYS A 66 -37.32 17.07 4.76
CA LYS A 66 -37.34 15.73 4.14
C LYS A 66 -35.96 15.06 4.17
N GLU A 67 -34.89 15.82 3.92
CA GLU A 67 -33.52 15.31 4.03
C GLU A 67 -33.18 14.90 5.46
N ILE A 68 -33.54 15.73 6.46
CA ILE A 68 -33.33 15.43 7.88
C ILE A 68 -34.14 14.20 8.32
N GLN A 69 -35.40 14.10 7.94
CA GLN A 69 -36.25 12.96 8.28
C GLN A 69 -35.69 11.66 7.70
N ARG A 70 -35.18 11.70 6.47
CA ARG A 70 -34.48 10.56 5.87
C ARG A 70 -33.20 10.23 6.61
N ASP A 71 -32.40 11.23 6.97
CA ASP A 71 -31.17 11.04 7.76
C ASP A 71 -31.48 10.43 9.14
N LEU A 72 -32.56 10.86 9.81
CA LEU A 72 -33.00 10.31 11.10
C LEU A 72 -33.52 8.87 10.99
N MET A 73 -34.30 8.56 9.95
CA MET A 73 -34.77 7.19 9.69
C MET A 73 -33.61 6.24 9.39
N ASP A 74 -32.59 6.73 8.69
CA ASP A 74 -31.39 5.96 8.36
C ASP A 74 -30.35 5.94 9.52
N GLY A 75 -30.65 6.53 10.68
CA GLY A 75 -29.73 6.56 11.83
C GLY A 75 -28.49 7.46 11.66
N ILE A 76 -28.47 8.34 10.66
CA ILE A 76 -27.27 9.08 10.26
C ILE A 76 -26.87 10.12 11.31
N ASN A 77 -25.64 10.00 11.82
CA ASN A 77 -25.06 11.00 12.71
C ASN A 77 -24.48 12.17 11.92
N SER A 78 -25.33 13.17 11.68
CA SER A 78 -24.97 14.39 10.96
C SER A 78 -23.86 15.22 11.60
N THR A 79 -23.58 15.05 12.89
CA THR A 79 -22.48 15.76 13.59
C THR A 79 -21.12 15.21 13.16
N GLY A 80 -20.98 13.88 13.09
CA GLY A 80 -19.75 13.24 12.61
C GLY A 80 -19.47 13.56 11.14
N ALA A 81 -20.51 13.69 10.33
CA ALA A 81 -20.45 14.02 8.91
C ALA A 81 -19.81 15.40 8.59
N GLU A 82 -19.69 16.28 9.58
CA GLU A 82 -19.06 17.61 9.43
C GLU A 82 -17.53 17.58 9.51
N MET A 83 -16.93 16.49 9.98
CA MET A 83 -15.47 16.39 10.09
C MET A 83 -14.81 16.42 8.71
N THR A 84 -13.55 16.84 8.65
CA THR A 84 -12.77 16.86 7.41
C THR A 84 -12.23 15.48 7.07
N VAL A 85 -11.81 15.28 5.82
CA VAL A 85 -11.12 14.04 5.40
C VAL A 85 -9.85 13.80 6.21
N CYS A 86 -9.06 14.83 6.49
CA CYS A 86 -7.89 14.73 7.36
C CYS A 86 -8.26 14.30 8.79
N ARG A 87 -9.39 14.78 9.34
CA ARG A 87 -9.85 14.35 10.66
C ARG A 87 -10.34 12.91 10.67
N LEU A 88 -11.04 12.49 9.61
CA LEU A 88 -11.46 11.10 9.43
C LEU A 88 -10.23 10.17 9.29
N PHE A 89 -9.20 10.60 8.56
CA PHE A 89 -7.94 9.87 8.45
C PHE A 89 -7.34 9.61 9.83
N GLN A 90 -7.20 10.66 10.66
CA GLN A 90 -6.66 10.54 12.01
C GLN A 90 -7.47 9.57 12.86
N LYS A 91 -8.80 9.74 12.89
CA LYS A 91 -9.71 8.83 13.62
C LYS A 91 -9.51 7.38 13.19
N HIS A 92 -9.48 7.10 11.89
CA HIS A 92 -9.28 5.73 11.39
C HIS A 92 -7.91 5.15 11.78
N THR A 93 -6.85 5.97 11.78
CA THR A 93 -5.51 5.51 12.19
C THR A 93 -5.38 5.25 13.68
N GLU A 94 -6.10 6.01 14.53
CA GLU A 94 -6.15 5.81 15.98
C GLU A 94 -6.83 4.49 16.35
N LEU A 95 -7.78 4.02 15.55
CA LEU A 95 -8.43 2.71 15.72
C LEU A 95 -7.50 1.53 15.39
N ASN A 96 -6.41 1.76 14.66
CA ASN A 96 -5.46 0.73 14.24
C ASN A 96 -4.01 1.15 14.54
N PRO A 97 -3.62 1.24 15.83
CA PRO A 97 -2.31 1.76 16.24
C PRO A 97 -1.18 0.74 16.03
N ASN A 98 -1.51 -0.56 16.07
CA ASN A 98 -0.56 -1.67 16.02
C ASN A 98 -0.12 -1.97 14.58
N VAL A 99 0.64 -1.07 13.97
CA VAL A 99 1.23 -1.24 12.64
C VAL A 99 2.74 -1.06 12.66
N ARG A 100 3.42 -1.68 11.69
CA ARG A 100 4.87 -1.54 11.51
C ARG A 100 5.25 -0.08 11.23
N GLU A 101 6.47 0.29 11.59
CA GLU A 101 6.99 1.65 11.44
C GLU A 101 6.92 2.16 9.99
N SER A 102 7.26 1.31 9.02
CA SER A 102 7.12 1.62 7.59
C SER A 102 5.68 1.96 7.18
N THR A 103 4.68 1.34 7.81
CA THR A 103 3.26 1.65 7.59
C THR A 103 2.88 2.99 8.21
N LYS A 104 3.43 3.34 9.39
CA LYS A 104 3.23 4.67 9.99
C LYS A 104 3.78 5.77 9.10
N LYS A 105 5.02 5.64 8.62
CA LYS A 105 5.64 6.57 7.68
C LYS A 105 4.82 6.73 6.39
N GLY A 106 4.32 5.63 5.83
CA GLY A 106 3.44 5.67 4.66
C GLY A 106 2.14 6.44 4.91
N ARG A 107 1.53 6.25 6.09
CA ARG A 107 0.34 7.00 6.53
C ARG A 107 0.65 8.49 6.71
N GLU A 108 1.74 8.84 7.38
CA GLU A 108 2.18 10.23 7.57
C GLU A 108 2.40 10.95 6.24
N TRP A 109 3.00 10.26 5.28
CA TRP A 109 3.22 10.81 3.94
C TRP A 109 1.91 11.09 3.20
N LEU A 110 0.96 10.14 3.23
CA LEU A 110 -0.38 10.35 2.68
C LEU A 110 -1.10 11.50 3.40
N LEU A 111 -0.98 11.62 4.72
CA LEU A 111 -1.58 12.72 5.47
C LEU A 111 -1.04 14.08 5.01
N LYS A 112 0.27 14.21 4.79
CA LYS A 112 0.88 15.45 4.22
C LYS A 112 0.35 15.77 2.83
N ILE A 113 0.16 14.75 1.99
CA ILE A 113 -0.46 14.89 0.66
C ILE A 113 -1.91 15.40 0.79
N LEU A 114 -2.68 14.86 1.73
CA LEU A 114 -4.06 15.29 1.97
C LEU A 114 -4.12 16.71 2.52
N GLN A 115 -3.25 17.08 3.45
CA GLN A 115 -3.19 18.43 4.02
C GLN A 115 -2.86 19.50 2.97
N SER A 116 -2.05 19.14 1.97
CA SER A 116 -1.68 20.01 0.85
C SER A 116 -2.65 19.96 -0.34
N ASP A 117 -3.68 19.09 -0.31
CA ASP A 117 -4.70 19.00 -1.34
C ASP A 117 -6.05 19.46 -0.80
N LYS A 118 -6.84 20.12 -1.66
CA LYS A 118 -8.17 20.61 -1.28
C LYS A 118 -9.08 19.51 -0.71
N ILE A 119 -8.93 18.25 -1.14
CA ILE A 119 -9.78 17.15 -0.66
C ILE A 119 -9.59 16.87 0.83
N GLY A 120 -8.38 17.08 1.38
CA GLY A 120 -8.11 16.81 2.80
C GLY A 120 -8.92 17.70 3.75
N ASN A 121 -9.18 18.93 3.32
CA ASN A 121 -9.93 19.93 4.09
C ASN A 121 -11.44 19.92 3.80
N MET A 122 -11.91 19.10 2.85
CA MET A 122 -13.34 18.96 2.59
C MET A 122 -14.03 18.23 3.74
N ARG A 123 -15.24 18.67 4.08
CA ARG A 123 -16.12 17.92 5.00
C ARG A 123 -16.55 16.61 4.35
N ILE A 124 -16.52 15.50 5.09
CA ILE A 124 -16.76 14.17 4.53
C ILE A 124 -18.13 14.06 3.84
N LYS A 125 -19.17 14.71 4.38
CA LYS A 125 -20.51 14.77 3.76
C LYS A 125 -20.58 15.51 2.42
N LYS A 126 -19.56 16.30 2.09
CA LYS A 126 -19.47 17.09 0.85
C LYS A 126 -18.58 16.46 -0.20
N VAL A 127 -17.82 15.42 0.15
CA VAL A 127 -16.96 14.72 -0.82
C VAL A 127 -17.82 13.86 -1.72
N LYS A 128 -17.80 14.16 -3.02
CA LYS A 128 -18.47 13.37 -4.06
C LYS A 128 -17.47 12.46 -4.79
N PRO A 129 -17.95 11.42 -5.50
CA PRO A 129 -17.09 10.63 -6.38
C PRO A 129 -16.33 11.48 -7.40
N SER A 130 -16.92 12.56 -7.92
CA SER A 130 -16.24 13.51 -8.81
C SER A 130 -15.02 14.18 -8.16
N ASP A 131 -15.09 14.50 -6.87
CA ASP A 131 -13.98 15.13 -6.14
C ASP A 131 -12.84 14.12 -5.92
N ALA A 132 -13.19 12.87 -5.60
CA ALA A 132 -12.24 11.77 -5.44
C ALA A 132 -11.53 11.43 -6.76
N LYS A 133 -12.26 11.39 -7.88
CA LYS A 133 -11.68 11.21 -9.23
C LYS A 133 -10.75 12.38 -9.59
N ALA A 134 -11.20 13.62 -9.35
CA ALA A 134 -10.38 14.80 -9.59
C ALA A 134 -9.12 14.82 -8.70
N TRP A 135 -9.18 14.29 -7.48
CA TRP A 135 -7.99 14.11 -6.64
C TRP A 135 -6.99 13.13 -7.28
N ALA A 136 -7.44 11.99 -7.80
CA ALA A 136 -6.54 11.04 -8.45
C ALA A 136 -5.85 11.62 -9.69
N ILE A 137 -6.59 12.43 -10.49
CA ILE A 137 -6.03 13.18 -11.62
C ILE A 137 -4.94 14.14 -11.14
N ARG A 138 -5.22 14.95 -10.10
CA ARG A 138 -4.22 15.86 -9.52
C ARG A 138 -2.99 15.13 -8.97
N MET A 139 -3.17 13.94 -8.40
CA MET A 139 -2.02 13.14 -7.96
C MET A 139 -1.17 12.69 -9.15
N LYS A 140 -1.81 12.33 -10.27
CA LYS A 140 -1.10 11.96 -11.49
C LYS A 140 -0.36 13.16 -12.10
N GLU A 141 -0.98 14.33 -12.15
CA GLU A 141 -0.37 15.59 -12.60
C GLU A 141 0.84 15.99 -11.74
N LYS A 142 0.82 15.67 -10.43
CA LYS A 142 1.95 15.85 -9.51
C LYS A 142 3.10 14.85 -9.73
N GLY A 143 2.97 13.91 -10.66
CA GLY A 143 4.00 12.93 -11.00
C GLY A 143 3.99 11.64 -10.15
N TYR A 144 2.94 11.39 -9.36
CA TYR A 144 2.83 10.11 -8.65
C TYR A 144 2.57 8.95 -9.63
N SER A 145 3.23 7.81 -9.40
CA SER A 145 3.00 6.60 -10.19
C SER A 145 1.59 6.05 -9.99
N TYR A 146 1.04 5.34 -10.99
CA TYR A 146 -0.28 4.73 -10.89
C TYR A 146 -0.43 3.89 -9.61
N GLN A 147 0.55 3.03 -9.29
CA GLN A 147 0.51 2.19 -8.10
C GLN A 147 0.48 2.99 -6.78
N THR A 148 1.14 4.14 -6.74
CA THR A 148 1.10 5.03 -5.57
C THR A 148 -0.31 5.60 -5.37
N VAL A 149 -0.91 6.13 -6.45
CA VAL A 149 -2.29 6.65 -6.41
C VAL A 149 -3.29 5.54 -6.07
N TYR A 150 -3.10 4.34 -6.61
CA TYR A 150 -3.90 3.15 -6.29
C TYR A 150 -3.86 2.83 -4.79
N ASN A 151 -2.68 2.75 -4.20
CA ASN A 151 -2.50 2.44 -2.78
C ASN A 151 -3.13 3.52 -1.89
N HIS A 152 -2.91 4.80 -2.21
CA HIS A 152 -3.54 5.91 -1.50
C HIS A 152 -5.07 5.89 -1.61
N LYS A 153 -5.62 5.65 -2.81
CA LYS A 153 -7.06 5.48 -3.04
C LYS A 153 -7.61 4.32 -2.23
N ARG A 154 -6.92 3.17 -2.18
CA ARG A 154 -7.34 2.00 -1.41
C ARG A 154 -7.42 2.35 0.09
N PHE A 155 -6.44 3.08 0.60
CA PHE A 155 -6.46 3.55 1.99
C PHE A 155 -7.61 4.55 2.24
N LEU A 156 -7.79 5.53 1.36
CA LEU A 156 -8.91 6.48 1.44
C LEU A 156 -10.27 5.76 1.36
N LYS A 157 -10.39 4.73 0.52
CA LYS A 157 -11.58 3.87 0.49
C LYS A 157 -11.83 3.24 1.86
N ALA A 158 -10.80 2.72 2.53
CA ALA A 158 -10.93 2.15 3.88
C ALA A 158 -11.38 3.18 4.92
N ILE A 159 -10.79 4.37 4.97
CA ILE A 159 -11.20 5.38 5.97
C ILE A 159 -12.66 5.84 5.75
N PHE A 160 -13.11 5.91 4.50
CA PHE A 160 -14.50 6.25 4.17
C PHE A 160 -15.47 5.09 4.43
N TYR A 161 -15.00 3.83 4.50
CA TYR A 161 -15.83 2.74 5.03
C TYR A 161 -16.04 2.87 6.53
N THR A 162 -15.02 3.26 7.31
CA THR A 162 -15.23 3.57 8.74
C THR A 162 -16.25 4.67 8.95
N ALA A 163 -16.25 5.71 8.11
CA ALA A 163 -17.30 6.74 8.16
C ALA A 163 -18.70 6.22 7.79
N MET A 164 -18.80 5.17 6.98
CA MET A 164 -20.09 4.52 6.69
C MET A 164 -20.53 3.64 7.85
N GLU A 165 -19.61 2.90 8.47
CA GLU A 165 -19.88 2.05 9.64
C GLU A 165 -20.31 2.87 10.86
N ASP A 166 -19.80 4.09 11.00
CA ASP A 166 -20.23 5.06 12.02
C ASP A 166 -21.51 5.84 11.64
N ASP A 167 -22.19 5.47 10.55
CA ASP A 167 -23.38 6.15 10.01
C ASP A 167 -23.18 7.66 9.74
N PHE A 168 -21.96 8.10 9.44
CA PHE A 168 -21.70 9.51 9.09
C PHE A 168 -22.06 9.82 7.64
N ILE A 169 -21.97 8.83 6.76
CA ILE A 169 -22.24 8.98 5.33
C ILE A 169 -22.89 7.70 4.77
N ARG A 170 -23.70 7.85 3.71
CA ARG A 170 -24.39 6.72 3.05
C ARG A 170 -23.55 6.01 1.98
N LYS A 171 -22.61 6.72 1.35
CA LYS A 171 -21.89 6.23 0.17
C LYS A 171 -20.42 6.59 0.26
N ASN A 172 -19.57 5.64 -0.10
CA ASN A 172 -18.13 5.83 -0.15
C ASN A 172 -17.73 6.53 -1.46
N PRO A 173 -17.17 7.75 -1.43
CA PRO A 173 -16.77 8.48 -2.63
C PRO A 173 -15.55 7.88 -3.34
N PHE A 174 -14.83 6.94 -2.72
CA PHE A 174 -13.68 6.23 -3.30
C PHE A 174 -14.03 4.84 -3.87
N ASN A 175 -15.32 4.48 -3.91
CA ASN A 175 -15.80 3.20 -4.45
C ASN A 175 -15.98 3.24 -6.00
N TRP A 176 -14.87 3.26 -6.73
CA TRP A 176 -14.78 3.24 -8.19
C TRP A 176 -13.47 2.58 -8.63
N ASN A 177 -13.29 2.24 -9.91
CA ASN A 177 -12.05 1.64 -10.43
C ASN A 177 -11.08 2.72 -10.92
N LEU A 178 -9.79 2.60 -10.56
CA LEU A 178 -8.82 3.65 -10.86
C LEU A 178 -8.50 3.76 -12.36
N GLU A 179 -8.56 2.64 -13.07
CA GLU A 179 -8.33 2.53 -14.52
C GLU A 179 -9.32 3.34 -15.33
N ASP A 180 -10.55 3.54 -14.83
CA ASP A 180 -11.58 4.36 -15.47
C ASP A 180 -11.26 5.88 -15.43
N VAL A 181 -10.17 6.28 -14.77
CA VAL A 181 -9.86 7.69 -14.45
C VAL A 181 -8.46 8.08 -14.84
N ILE A 182 -7.47 7.24 -14.60
CA ILE A 182 -6.08 7.47 -14.99
C ILE A 182 -5.50 6.23 -15.68
N GLY A 183 -4.69 6.44 -16.71
CA GLY A 183 -3.99 5.37 -17.41
C GLY A 183 -3.00 4.65 -16.50
N ASN A 184 -2.91 3.32 -16.65
CA ASN A 184 -1.95 2.50 -15.93
C ASN A 184 -0.59 2.56 -16.64
N ASP A 185 0.35 3.31 -16.05
CA ASP A 185 1.73 3.46 -16.53
C ASP A 185 2.71 2.54 -15.80
N THR A 186 2.22 1.49 -15.14
CA THR A 186 3.08 0.56 -14.41
C THR A 186 3.86 -0.29 -15.40
N GLU A 187 5.18 -0.09 -15.45
CA GLU A 187 6.07 -0.95 -16.22
C GLU A 187 6.04 -2.38 -15.67
N SER A 188 5.99 -3.36 -16.58
CA SER A 188 6.10 -4.77 -16.21
C SER A 188 7.48 -5.05 -15.61
N LYS A 189 7.51 -5.71 -14.45
CA LYS A 189 8.77 -6.17 -13.85
C LYS A 189 9.25 -7.41 -14.60
N THR A 190 10.22 -7.24 -15.49
CA THR A 190 10.79 -8.37 -16.22
C THR A 190 11.86 -9.06 -15.39
N ALA A 191 11.82 -10.40 -15.35
CA ALA A 191 12.92 -11.21 -14.84
C ALA A 191 14.17 -11.04 -15.72
N LEU A 192 15.35 -11.24 -15.14
CA LEU A 192 16.58 -11.29 -15.93
C LEU A 192 16.60 -12.53 -16.81
N THR A 193 17.14 -12.38 -18.02
CA THR A 193 17.55 -13.54 -18.81
C THR A 193 18.80 -14.17 -18.18
N ASN A 194 19.05 -15.45 -18.47
CA ASN A 194 20.26 -16.13 -18.00
C ASN A 194 21.51 -15.39 -18.49
N GLU A 195 21.53 -14.98 -19.76
CA GLU A 195 22.62 -14.21 -20.34
C GLU A 195 22.88 -12.88 -19.61
N GLN A 196 21.82 -12.13 -19.23
CA GLN A 196 21.97 -10.91 -18.45
C GLN A 196 22.53 -11.18 -17.05
N ALA A 197 22.09 -12.27 -16.41
CA ALA A 197 22.63 -12.69 -15.11
C ALA A 197 24.11 -13.08 -15.22
N ASP A 198 24.49 -13.84 -16.24
CA ASP A 198 25.87 -14.29 -16.48
C ASP A 198 26.81 -13.11 -16.78
N LYS A 199 26.36 -12.14 -17.58
CA LYS A 199 27.08 -10.89 -17.85
C LYS A 199 27.39 -10.13 -16.55
N LEU A 200 26.41 -10.02 -15.63
CA LEU A 200 26.63 -9.38 -14.34
C LEU A 200 27.55 -10.14 -13.41
N LEU A 201 27.43 -11.47 -13.37
CA LEU A 201 28.31 -12.32 -12.59
C LEU A 201 29.76 -12.18 -13.07
N SER A 202 29.98 -12.21 -14.37
CA SER A 202 31.31 -12.03 -14.99
C SER A 202 31.87 -10.63 -14.73
N PHE A 203 31.05 -9.60 -14.81
CA PHE A 203 31.43 -8.23 -14.46
C PHE A 203 31.86 -8.12 -12.99
N MET A 204 31.08 -8.67 -12.05
CA MET A 204 31.44 -8.64 -10.63
C MET A 204 32.74 -9.40 -10.36
N GLN A 205 33.00 -10.52 -11.03
CA GLN A 205 34.25 -11.28 -10.82
C GLN A 205 35.50 -10.47 -11.19
N THR A 206 35.42 -9.66 -12.25
CA THR A 206 36.55 -8.90 -12.79
C THR A 206 36.66 -7.49 -12.20
N ASP A 207 35.56 -6.89 -11.75
CA ASP A 207 35.54 -5.52 -11.25
C ASP A 207 36.03 -5.38 -9.80
N LYS A 208 37.09 -4.59 -9.59
CA LYS A 208 37.69 -4.35 -8.27
C LYS A 208 36.73 -3.74 -7.23
N THR A 209 35.73 -2.97 -7.68
CA THR A 209 34.81 -2.26 -6.77
C THR A 209 33.63 -3.13 -6.37
N TYR A 210 33.07 -3.87 -7.34
CA TYR A 210 31.81 -4.59 -7.17
C TYR A 210 31.96 -6.10 -6.97
N ARG A 211 33.19 -6.65 -7.01
CA ARG A 211 33.45 -8.06 -6.67
C ARG A 211 32.89 -8.52 -5.34
N LYS A 212 32.88 -7.62 -4.34
CA LYS A 212 32.27 -7.86 -3.02
C LYS A 212 30.76 -8.16 -3.05
N LEU A 213 30.06 -7.83 -4.13
CA LEU A 213 28.62 -8.10 -4.28
C LEU A 213 28.34 -9.50 -4.84
N TYR A 214 29.36 -10.19 -5.36
CA TYR A 214 29.22 -11.44 -6.09
C TYR A 214 28.45 -12.50 -5.29
N ASN A 215 28.87 -12.77 -4.05
CA ASN A 215 28.26 -13.80 -3.21
C ASN A 215 26.81 -13.46 -2.84
N ALA A 216 26.55 -12.19 -2.50
CA ALA A 216 25.19 -11.72 -2.20
C ALA A 216 24.27 -11.86 -3.43
N PHE A 217 24.76 -11.51 -4.62
CA PHE A 217 24.01 -11.63 -5.86
C PHE A 217 23.74 -13.10 -6.24
N MET A 218 24.77 -13.95 -6.15
CA MET A 218 24.65 -15.40 -6.35
C MET A 218 23.62 -16.01 -5.41
N LEU A 219 23.67 -15.67 -4.13
CA LEU A 219 22.75 -16.21 -3.14
C LEU A 219 21.31 -15.77 -3.42
N LEU A 220 21.07 -14.49 -3.71
CA LEU A 220 19.74 -13.98 -4.07
C LEU A 220 19.16 -14.66 -5.33
N LEU A 221 20.00 -14.91 -6.34
CA LEU A 221 19.59 -15.60 -7.57
C LEU A 221 19.30 -17.10 -7.37
N ASN A 222 19.85 -17.73 -6.33
CA ASN A 222 19.71 -19.17 -6.08
C ASN A 222 18.72 -19.51 -4.96
N THR A 223 18.25 -18.53 -4.20
CA THR A 223 17.39 -18.76 -3.02
C THR A 223 16.11 -17.94 -3.02
N GLY A 224 16.04 -16.86 -3.82
CA GLY A 224 14.88 -15.97 -3.83
C GLY A 224 14.66 -15.22 -2.51
N LEU A 225 15.65 -15.12 -1.63
CA LEU A 225 15.55 -14.35 -0.39
C LEU A 225 15.12 -12.90 -0.62
N ARG A 226 14.35 -12.34 0.31
CA ARG A 226 14.16 -10.88 0.37
C ARG A 226 15.46 -10.27 0.86
N ILE A 227 15.78 -9.05 0.42
CA ILE A 227 17.05 -8.41 0.75
C ILE A 227 17.27 -8.24 2.26
N SER A 228 16.23 -7.91 3.02
CA SER A 228 16.32 -7.80 4.48
C SER A 228 16.48 -9.15 5.18
N GLU A 229 16.01 -10.26 4.57
CA GLU A 229 16.27 -11.62 5.06
C GLU A 229 17.75 -11.96 4.85
N LEU A 230 18.30 -11.67 3.66
CA LEU A 230 19.75 -11.79 3.38
C LEU A 230 20.60 -10.98 4.38
N CYS A 231 20.23 -9.73 4.64
CA CYS A 231 20.96 -8.85 5.55
C CYS A 231 20.90 -9.31 7.02
N GLY A 232 19.80 -9.97 7.42
CA GLY A 232 19.63 -10.47 8.78
C GLY A 232 20.28 -11.82 9.03
N MET A 233 20.65 -12.54 7.98
CA MET A 233 21.21 -13.88 8.07
C MET A 233 22.52 -13.91 8.86
N GLY A 234 22.50 -14.67 9.96
CA GLY A 234 23.67 -15.03 10.75
C GLY A 234 24.14 -16.46 10.45
N ILE A 235 25.31 -16.81 10.97
CA ILE A 235 25.89 -18.16 10.81
C ILE A 235 24.96 -19.25 11.37
N LYS A 236 24.26 -18.97 12.46
CA LYS A 236 23.34 -19.92 13.12
C LYS A 236 22.07 -20.23 12.33
N ASP A 237 21.78 -19.44 11.29
CA ASP A 237 20.62 -19.66 10.44
C ASP A 237 20.91 -20.65 9.30
N ILE A 238 22.14 -21.15 9.20
CA ILE A 238 22.57 -22.05 8.14
C ILE A 238 22.79 -23.45 8.70
N ASP A 239 21.99 -24.39 8.19
CA ASP A 239 22.22 -25.81 8.38
C ASP A 239 23.15 -26.31 7.28
N PHE A 240 24.44 -26.38 7.59
CA PHE A 240 25.47 -26.86 6.67
C PHE A 240 25.43 -28.38 6.45
N GLU A 241 24.82 -29.14 7.37
CA GLU A 241 24.77 -30.60 7.30
C GLU A 241 23.66 -31.04 6.36
N ASN A 242 22.45 -30.49 6.53
CA ASN A 242 21.29 -30.82 5.71
C ASN A 242 21.14 -29.90 4.50
N GLY A 243 21.89 -28.78 4.45
CA GLY A 243 21.90 -27.88 3.30
C GLY A 243 20.72 -26.91 3.24
N TYR A 244 20.30 -26.37 4.38
CA TYR A 244 19.17 -25.43 4.47
C TYR A 244 19.54 -24.06 5.02
N ILE A 245 18.80 -23.04 4.59
CA ILE A 245 18.77 -21.71 5.21
C ILE A 245 17.46 -21.56 5.98
N HIS A 246 17.54 -21.35 7.29
CA HIS A 246 16.38 -21.09 8.14
C HIS A 246 16.06 -19.59 8.13
N VAL A 247 15.00 -19.21 7.43
CA VAL A 247 14.52 -17.84 7.39
C VAL A 247 13.48 -17.65 8.50
N SER A 248 13.88 -17.01 9.60
CA SER A 248 13.01 -16.76 10.76
C SER A 248 12.87 -15.27 11.12
N HIS A 249 13.65 -14.40 10.47
CA HIS A 249 13.74 -12.99 10.77
C HIS A 249 14.32 -12.18 9.60
N GLN A 250 14.33 -10.87 9.73
CA GLN A 250 14.90 -9.92 8.77
C GLN A 250 15.53 -8.73 9.49
N LEU A 251 16.61 -8.19 8.93
CA LEU A 251 17.26 -7.00 9.44
C LEU A 251 16.74 -5.74 8.74
N ILE A 252 16.31 -4.77 9.54
CA ILE A 252 15.86 -3.45 9.11
C ILE A 252 16.82 -2.41 9.66
N PHE A 253 17.26 -1.50 8.81
CA PHE A 253 18.02 -0.31 9.21
C PHE A 253 17.22 0.94 8.87
N GLU A 254 16.75 1.64 9.90
CA GLU A 254 15.95 2.85 9.77
C GLU A 254 16.34 3.88 10.83
N ASN A 255 16.33 5.16 10.46
CA ASN A 255 16.64 6.28 11.37
C ASN A 255 17.98 6.12 12.11
N GLY A 256 18.98 5.48 11.47
CA GLY A 256 20.30 5.26 12.06
C GLY A 256 20.41 4.05 12.99
N ALA A 257 19.34 3.28 13.19
CA ALA A 257 19.32 2.13 14.08
C ALA A 257 19.00 0.81 13.35
N TYR A 258 19.67 -0.25 13.78
CA TYR A 258 19.37 -1.62 13.36
C TYR A 258 18.28 -2.21 14.25
N ARG A 259 17.38 -3.00 13.65
CA ARG A 259 16.38 -3.81 14.34
C ARG A 259 16.18 -5.13 13.62
N ILE A 260 15.96 -6.19 14.39
CA ILE A 260 15.49 -7.47 13.87
C ILE A 260 13.97 -7.48 13.98
N GLU A 261 13.31 -7.79 12.87
CA GLU A 261 11.87 -8.05 12.86
C GLU A 261 11.60 -9.49 12.41
N PRO A 262 10.53 -10.14 12.92
CA PRO A 262 10.03 -11.34 12.28
C PRO A 262 9.55 -11.03 10.85
N PRO A 263 9.51 -12.05 9.97
CA PRO A 263 8.97 -11.91 8.61
C PRO A 263 7.57 -11.30 8.63
N LYS A 264 7.19 -10.67 7.51
CA LYS A 264 5.92 -9.94 7.42
C LYS A 264 4.70 -10.80 7.77
N THR A 265 4.76 -12.08 7.42
CA THR A 265 3.68 -13.04 7.53
C THR A 265 4.22 -14.33 8.13
N LYS A 266 3.33 -15.18 8.68
CA LYS A 266 3.72 -16.50 9.20
C LYS A 266 4.40 -17.36 8.12
N ALA A 267 3.89 -17.30 6.89
CA ALA A 267 4.49 -17.96 5.72
C ALA A 267 5.91 -17.47 5.39
N GLY A 268 6.34 -16.32 5.94
CA GLY A 268 7.71 -15.85 5.78
C GLY A 268 8.72 -16.66 6.58
N VAL A 269 8.30 -17.35 7.65
CA VAL A 269 9.14 -18.30 8.39
C VAL A 269 9.20 -19.61 7.62
N ARG A 270 10.39 -19.97 7.13
CA ARG A 270 10.57 -21.08 6.17
C ARG A 270 12.00 -21.57 6.10
N GLU A 271 12.18 -22.72 5.50
CA GLU A 271 13.48 -23.27 5.16
C GLU A 271 13.68 -23.23 3.65
N ILE A 272 14.88 -22.86 3.21
CA ILE A 272 15.23 -22.80 1.80
C ILE A 272 16.36 -23.80 1.54
N PRO A 273 16.14 -24.83 0.69
CA PRO A 273 17.21 -25.75 0.31
C PRO A 273 18.27 -25.01 -0.50
N MET A 274 19.53 -25.27 -0.20
CA MET A 274 20.67 -24.64 -0.85
C MET A 274 21.14 -25.48 -2.04
N THR A 275 21.36 -24.82 -3.18
CA THR A 275 22.18 -25.39 -4.25
C THR A 275 23.66 -25.37 -3.84
N GLU A 276 24.50 -26.14 -4.52
CA GLU A 276 25.96 -26.09 -4.32
C GLU A 276 26.51 -24.66 -4.54
N PHE A 277 25.92 -23.91 -5.48
CA PHE A 277 26.26 -22.52 -5.73
C PHE A 277 25.91 -21.59 -4.55
N ALA A 278 24.74 -21.78 -3.93
CA ALA A 278 24.33 -21.03 -2.75
C ALA A 278 25.23 -21.32 -1.55
N LEU A 279 25.51 -22.61 -1.31
CA LEU A 279 26.40 -23.06 -0.23
C LEU A 279 27.81 -22.49 -0.41
N LYS A 280 28.35 -22.56 -1.63
CA LYS A 280 29.66 -21.99 -1.96
C LYS A 280 29.70 -20.48 -1.74
N ALA A 281 28.68 -19.74 -2.20
CA ALA A 281 28.62 -18.29 -2.01
C ALA A 281 28.62 -17.91 -0.52
N ILE A 282 27.91 -18.66 0.34
CA ILE A 282 27.92 -18.44 1.80
C ILE A 282 29.30 -18.72 2.38
N LYS A 283 29.92 -19.86 2.05
CA LYS A 283 31.25 -20.23 2.54
C LYS A 283 32.31 -19.20 2.11
N ASP A 284 32.28 -18.80 0.84
CA ASP A 284 33.20 -17.80 0.29
C ASP A 284 33.00 -16.44 0.97
N GLU A 285 31.76 -16.03 1.26
CA GLU A 285 31.49 -14.79 2.00
C GLU A 285 32.04 -14.86 3.43
N MET A 286 31.80 -15.98 4.12
CA MET A 286 32.32 -16.20 5.48
C MET A 286 33.85 -16.19 5.54
N GLN A 287 34.53 -16.76 4.55
CA GLN A 287 35.99 -16.72 4.46
C GLN A 287 36.52 -15.31 4.19
N ASN A 288 35.78 -14.51 3.41
CA ASN A 288 36.14 -13.13 3.09
C ASN A 288 35.68 -12.11 4.16
N ARG A 289 35.04 -12.57 5.23
CA ARG A 289 34.50 -11.77 6.34
C ARG A 289 35.61 -11.16 7.20
N LYS A 290 36.23 -10.09 6.69
CA LYS A 290 37.27 -9.32 7.39
C LYS A 290 36.67 -8.22 8.27
N ASN A 291 37.29 -7.95 9.41
CA ASN A 291 36.96 -6.84 10.32
C ASN A 291 35.52 -6.86 10.86
N ALA A 292 34.93 -8.05 11.04
CA ALA A 292 33.60 -8.16 11.62
C ALA A 292 33.55 -7.57 13.03
N GLN A 293 32.61 -6.65 13.25
CA GLN A 293 32.38 -6.10 14.58
C GLN A 293 31.56 -7.10 15.40
N PRO A 294 31.86 -7.30 16.70
CA PRO A 294 31.12 -8.19 17.58
C PRO A 294 29.81 -7.54 18.04
N VAL A 295 28.93 -7.23 17.08
CA VAL A 295 27.63 -6.62 17.37
C VAL A 295 26.56 -7.68 17.58
N LYS A 296 25.70 -7.41 18.56
CA LYS A 296 24.49 -8.17 18.83
C LYS A 296 23.29 -7.24 18.70
N ILE A 297 22.34 -7.59 17.84
CA ILE A 297 21.14 -6.80 17.54
C ILE A 297 19.95 -7.69 17.87
N ASP A 298 19.16 -7.31 18.87
CA ASP A 298 17.95 -8.02 19.31
C ASP A 298 18.15 -9.53 19.54
N GLY A 299 19.31 -9.93 20.04
CA GLY A 299 19.63 -11.34 20.28
C GLY A 299 20.44 -12.02 19.18
N HIS A 300 20.46 -11.46 17.97
CA HIS A 300 21.14 -12.01 16.79
C HIS A 300 22.57 -11.45 16.66
N SER A 301 23.51 -12.31 16.29
CA SER A 301 24.94 -12.00 16.11
C SER A 301 25.48 -12.72 14.88
N ASP A 302 26.78 -12.51 14.59
CA ASP A 302 27.49 -13.27 13.57
C ASP A 302 26.88 -13.18 12.17
N PHE A 303 26.39 -11.99 11.83
CA PHE A 303 25.87 -11.68 10.51
C PHE A 303 26.90 -12.00 9.43
N ILE A 304 26.43 -12.67 8.37
CA ILE A 304 27.28 -13.14 7.25
C ILE A 304 27.68 -11.97 6.36
N PHE A 305 26.71 -11.14 5.96
CA PHE A 305 26.92 -10.05 5.02
C PHE A 305 27.19 -8.73 5.73
N LEU A 306 28.41 -8.21 5.59
CA LEU A 306 28.89 -7.02 6.30
C LEU A 306 29.23 -5.87 5.36
N ASN A 307 29.06 -4.64 5.85
CA ASN A 307 29.51 -3.44 5.18
C ASN A 307 31.01 -3.18 5.47
N LYS A 308 31.57 -2.15 4.83
CA LYS A 308 33.00 -1.80 4.98
C LYS A 308 33.44 -1.47 6.42
N LYS A 309 32.51 -1.15 7.32
CA LYS A 309 32.77 -0.88 8.75
C LYS A 309 32.71 -2.15 9.61
N GLY A 310 32.46 -3.32 9.02
CA GLY A 310 32.29 -4.57 9.76
C GLY A 310 30.93 -4.73 10.44
N LEU A 311 30.00 -3.82 10.18
CA LEU A 311 28.61 -3.89 10.65
C LEU A 311 27.73 -4.59 9.60
N PRO A 312 26.56 -5.12 9.98
CA PRO A 312 25.66 -5.76 9.02
C PRO A 312 25.31 -4.86 7.83
N MET A 313 25.25 -5.45 6.64
CA MET A 313 24.65 -4.77 5.49
C MET A 313 23.15 -4.54 5.72
N TYR A 314 22.56 -3.63 4.94
CA TYR A 314 21.13 -3.34 5.02
C TYR A 314 20.54 -3.07 3.63
N GLY A 315 19.23 -3.24 3.50
CA GLY A 315 18.55 -3.27 2.19
C GLY A 315 18.77 -2.03 1.32
N VAL A 316 18.74 -0.83 1.91
CA VAL A 316 18.98 0.42 1.16
C VAL A 316 20.41 0.48 0.63
N ALA A 317 21.40 0.05 1.41
CA ALA A 317 22.79 0.01 0.94
C ALA A 317 22.94 -0.90 -0.27
N TYR A 318 22.40 -2.12 -0.23
CA TYR A 318 22.41 -3.02 -1.39
C TYR A 318 21.72 -2.43 -2.62
N ALA A 319 20.55 -1.80 -2.45
CA ALA A 319 19.84 -1.18 -3.56
C ALA A 319 20.67 -0.06 -4.22
N THR A 320 21.37 0.75 -3.42
CA THR A 320 22.28 1.79 -3.91
C THR A 320 23.50 1.18 -4.62
N GLU A 321 24.13 0.15 -4.03
CA GLU A 321 25.31 -0.49 -4.63
C GLU A 321 24.96 -1.22 -5.94
N PHE A 322 23.81 -1.88 -6.02
CA PHE A 322 23.31 -2.49 -7.26
C PHE A 322 23.07 -1.44 -8.34
N SER A 323 22.39 -0.34 -8.00
CA SER A 323 22.12 0.74 -8.95
C SER A 323 23.42 1.35 -9.49
N ALA A 324 24.41 1.55 -8.62
CA ALA A 324 25.72 2.08 -9.00
C ALA A 324 26.52 1.08 -9.85
N MET A 325 26.44 -0.22 -9.54
CA MET A 325 27.05 -1.30 -10.31
C MET A 325 26.47 -1.36 -11.73
N ILE A 326 25.14 -1.36 -11.89
CA ILE A 326 24.49 -1.36 -13.21
C ILE A 326 24.86 -0.11 -14.00
N LYS A 327 24.90 1.07 -13.36
CA LYS A 327 25.33 2.30 -14.02
C LYS A 327 26.77 2.20 -14.53
N LYS A 328 27.68 1.58 -13.76
CA LYS A 328 29.06 1.35 -14.18
C LYS A 328 29.14 0.35 -15.34
N TYR A 329 28.40 -0.76 -15.25
CA TYR A 329 28.33 -1.76 -16.33
C TYR A 329 27.86 -1.12 -17.63
N ASN A 330 26.73 -0.41 -17.61
CA ASN A 330 26.12 0.18 -18.80
C ASN A 330 27.00 1.27 -19.44
N LYS A 331 27.86 1.95 -18.67
CA LYS A 331 28.82 2.92 -19.21
C LYS A 331 29.89 2.26 -20.10
N SER A 332 30.18 0.99 -19.88
CA SER A 332 31.18 0.23 -20.66
C SER A 332 30.54 -0.70 -21.70
N HIS A 333 29.21 -0.77 -21.75
CA HIS A 333 28.44 -1.66 -22.63
C HIS A 333 27.23 -0.90 -23.20
N GLU A 334 27.49 0.23 -23.88
CA GLU A 334 26.44 1.11 -24.40
C GLU A 334 25.59 0.45 -25.49
N GLU A 335 26.18 -0.46 -26.27
CA GLU A 335 25.50 -1.23 -27.32
C GLU A 335 24.52 -2.27 -26.75
N GLU A 336 24.72 -2.70 -25.50
CA GLU A 336 23.90 -3.74 -24.89
C GLU A 336 23.67 -3.47 -23.38
N PRO A 337 22.94 -2.39 -23.05
CA PRO A 337 22.76 -1.97 -21.68
C PRO A 337 21.83 -2.92 -20.92
N LEU A 338 22.13 -3.13 -19.65
CA LEU A 338 21.28 -3.90 -18.76
C LEU A 338 20.12 -3.04 -18.23
N PRO A 339 18.96 -3.67 -17.94
CA PRO A 339 17.83 -2.97 -17.35
C PRO A 339 18.16 -2.51 -15.92
N LYS A 340 17.27 -1.70 -15.33
CA LYS A 340 17.35 -1.36 -13.90
C LYS A 340 17.16 -2.62 -13.06
N ILE A 341 18.14 -2.94 -12.23
CA ILE A 341 18.12 -4.15 -11.39
C ILE A 341 18.17 -3.74 -9.92
N SER A 342 17.26 -4.34 -9.17
CA SER A 342 17.20 -4.24 -7.71
C SER A 342 17.35 -5.63 -7.09
N PRO A 343 17.63 -5.74 -5.79
CA PRO A 343 17.56 -7.04 -5.11
C PRO A 343 16.23 -7.77 -5.29
N HIS A 344 15.12 -7.03 -5.41
CA HIS A 344 13.81 -7.62 -5.67
C HIS A 344 13.66 -8.16 -7.11
N THR A 345 14.40 -7.59 -8.07
CA THR A 345 14.50 -8.14 -9.43
C THR A 345 15.11 -9.54 -9.39
N LEU A 346 16.15 -9.77 -8.58
CA LEU A 346 16.76 -11.11 -8.46
C LEU A 346 15.80 -12.14 -7.87
N ARG A 347 15.05 -11.75 -6.83
CA ARG A 347 13.99 -12.59 -6.27
C ARG A 347 12.91 -12.90 -7.31
N HIS A 348 12.54 -11.93 -8.14
CA HIS A 348 11.61 -12.12 -9.24
C HIS A 348 12.17 -13.09 -10.29
N THR A 349 13.44 -12.96 -10.65
CA THR A 349 14.16 -13.88 -11.54
C THR A 349 14.18 -15.30 -11.00
N TYR A 350 14.54 -15.49 -9.72
CA TYR A 350 14.50 -16.80 -9.08
C TYR A 350 13.12 -17.44 -9.17
N CYS A 351 12.07 -16.71 -8.76
CA CYS A 351 10.69 -17.22 -8.82
C CYS A 351 10.27 -17.59 -10.25
N THR A 352 10.63 -16.76 -11.23
CA THR A 352 10.31 -16.98 -12.64
C THR A 352 11.03 -18.19 -13.20
N ASN A 353 12.29 -18.40 -12.82
CA ASN A 353 13.08 -19.55 -13.27
C ASN A 353 12.59 -20.84 -12.61
N MET A 354 12.28 -20.81 -11.32
CA MET A 354 11.73 -21.96 -10.59
C MET A 354 10.32 -22.33 -11.08
N ALA A 355 9.48 -21.34 -11.43
CA ALA A 355 8.16 -21.61 -12.01
C ALA A 355 8.23 -22.29 -13.40
N LYS A 356 9.37 -22.20 -14.10
CA LYS A 356 9.61 -22.93 -15.36
C LYS A 356 10.06 -24.37 -15.13
N ASN A 357 10.48 -24.72 -13.90
CA ASN A 357 10.82 -26.09 -13.55
C ASN A 357 9.53 -26.92 -13.44
N ARG A 358 9.39 -27.93 -14.32
CA ARG A 358 8.18 -28.75 -14.40
C ARG A 358 7.99 -29.67 -13.20
N ASP A 359 9.07 -29.97 -12.49
CA ASP A 359 9.04 -30.87 -11.34
C ASP A 359 8.73 -30.14 -10.03
N LEU A 360 8.71 -28.78 -10.05
CA LEU A 360 8.41 -27.97 -8.89
C LEU A 360 6.94 -27.51 -8.91
N SER A 361 6.18 -27.95 -7.91
CA SER A 361 4.78 -27.52 -7.79
C SER A 361 4.69 -26.05 -7.37
N ALA A 362 3.57 -25.39 -7.70
CA ALA A 362 3.31 -24.03 -7.27
C ALA A 362 3.22 -23.89 -5.74
N ALA A 363 2.84 -24.97 -5.04
CA ALA A 363 2.80 -25.01 -3.58
C ALA A 363 4.22 -25.02 -2.99
N ASP A 364 5.12 -25.84 -3.52
CA ASP A 364 6.52 -25.88 -3.09
C ASP A 364 7.21 -24.53 -3.32
N LEU A 365 6.99 -23.93 -4.50
CA LEU A 365 7.51 -22.59 -4.77
C LEU A 365 6.89 -21.54 -3.84
N GLN A 366 5.61 -21.66 -3.48
CA GLN A 366 4.99 -20.74 -2.50
C GLN A 366 5.68 -20.83 -1.14
N ILE A 367 6.00 -22.04 -0.67
CA ILE A 367 6.73 -22.28 0.58
C ILE A 367 8.10 -21.64 0.50
N ILE A 368 8.91 -21.97 -0.53
CA ILE A 368 10.27 -21.43 -0.71
C ILE A 368 10.27 -19.91 -0.80
N MET A 369 9.29 -19.32 -1.49
CA MET A 369 9.17 -17.88 -1.60
C MET A 369 8.63 -17.25 -0.29
N GLY A 370 7.90 -17.98 0.53
CA GLY A 370 7.20 -17.42 1.68
C GLY A 370 6.14 -16.40 1.27
N HIS A 371 5.30 -16.78 0.29
CA HIS A 371 4.13 -16.00 -0.12
C HIS A 371 2.90 -16.43 0.70
N GLU A 372 2.23 -15.46 1.33
CA GLU A 372 1.00 -15.72 2.08
C GLU A 372 -0.16 -16.14 1.18
N ASN A 373 -0.23 -15.60 -0.04
CA ASN A 373 -1.28 -15.90 -1.00
C ASN A 373 -0.70 -16.58 -2.25
N ILE A 374 -1.19 -17.79 -2.54
CA ILE A 374 -0.78 -18.61 -3.68
C ILE A 374 -0.97 -17.91 -5.02
N THR A 375 -1.95 -17.01 -5.15
CA THR A 375 -2.17 -16.21 -6.38
C THR A 375 -0.94 -15.39 -6.78
N THR A 376 -0.13 -14.96 -5.80
CA THR A 376 1.15 -14.29 -6.09
C THR A 376 2.11 -15.23 -6.81
N THR A 377 2.19 -16.49 -6.37
CA THR A 377 3.03 -17.51 -7.00
C THR A 377 2.47 -17.95 -8.35
N LEU A 378 1.16 -18.16 -8.47
CA LEU A 378 0.52 -18.58 -9.71
C LEU A 378 0.71 -17.58 -10.85
N GLY A 379 0.82 -16.28 -10.55
CA GLY A 379 1.17 -15.26 -11.54
C GLY A 379 2.47 -15.55 -12.30
N TYR A 380 3.43 -16.26 -11.68
CA TYR A 380 4.68 -16.66 -12.33
C TYR A 380 4.52 -17.87 -13.24
N TYR A 381 3.61 -18.79 -12.91
CA TYR A 381 3.25 -19.94 -13.74
C TYR A 381 2.34 -19.57 -14.92
N ALA A 382 1.63 -18.42 -14.83
CA ALA A 382 0.61 -17.99 -15.79
C ALA A 382 1.14 -17.68 -17.21
N HIS A 383 2.45 -17.84 -17.47
CA HIS A 383 3.04 -17.78 -18.81
C HIS A 383 2.86 -19.11 -19.57
N GLY A 384 1.70 -19.74 -19.42
CA GLY A 384 1.31 -20.90 -20.21
C GLY A 384 1.06 -20.49 -21.66
N SER A 385 1.72 -21.17 -22.60
CA SER A 385 1.41 -21.08 -24.03
C SER A 385 0.67 -22.33 -24.50
N ALA A 386 -0.12 -22.22 -25.57
CA ALA A 386 -0.72 -23.38 -26.23
C ALA A 386 0.33 -24.46 -26.59
N LYS A 387 1.56 -24.03 -26.89
CA LYS A 387 2.70 -24.92 -27.15
C LYS A 387 3.13 -25.69 -25.89
N SER A 388 3.23 -25.03 -24.73
CA SER A 388 3.52 -25.70 -23.46
C SER A 388 2.40 -26.64 -23.01
N ALA A 389 1.13 -26.25 -23.21
CA ALA A 389 -0.02 -27.09 -22.91
C ALA A 389 -0.04 -28.36 -23.78
N LYS A 390 0.20 -28.22 -25.09
CA LYS A 390 0.29 -29.36 -26.02
C LYS A 390 1.42 -30.33 -25.64
N ALA A 391 2.58 -29.81 -25.22
CA ALA A 391 3.69 -30.65 -24.78
C ALA A 391 3.36 -31.44 -23.51
N ALA A 392 2.69 -30.80 -22.53
CA ALA A 392 2.26 -31.45 -21.29
C ALA A 392 1.20 -32.53 -21.54
N ILE A 393 0.22 -32.26 -22.42
CA ILE A 393 -0.81 -33.23 -22.81
C ILE A 393 -0.20 -34.41 -23.57
N LYS A 394 0.79 -34.19 -24.44
CA LYS A 394 1.44 -35.28 -25.21
C LYS A 394 2.16 -36.29 -24.31
N THR A 395 2.66 -35.85 -23.15
CA THR A 395 3.30 -36.72 -22.16
C THR A 395 2.31 -37.38 -21.20
N TRP A 396 1.03 -37.00 -21.23
CA TRP A 396 0.00 -37.58 -20.38
C TRP A 396 -0.39 -38.97 -20.89
N ARG A 397 -0.13 -39.98 -20.07
CA ARG A 397 -0.71 -41.32 -20.21
C ARG A 397 -1.76 -41.41 -19.10
N GLY A 398 -3.02 -41.54 -19.50
CA GLY A 398 -4.18 -41.52 -18.62
C GLY A 398 -4.15 -42.58 -17.54
#